data_AF-E6QX92-F1
#
_entry.id   AF-E6QX92-F1
#
_cell.length_a   1.000
_cell.length_b   1.000
_cell.length_c   1.000
_cell.angle_alpha   90.00
_cell.angle_beta   90.00
_cell.angle_gamma   90.00
#
_symmetry.space_group_name_H-M   'P 1'
#
loop_
_entity.id
_entity.type
_entity.pdbx_description
1 polymer ?
#
loop_
_entity_poly.entity_id
_entity_poly.type
_entity_poly.pdbx_seq_one_letter_code
_entity_poly.pdbx_strand_id
1 'polypeptide(L)' 'MGQTFDLLAQAGILNTDLATRLKKAVGFRNIAMHSYERINWEVVYTIISLHLIDFSEFAKEISLHLQ' A
#
# COMPACT_ATOMS: atom_id res chain seq x y z
N MET A 1 8.82 -6.88 4.07
CA MET A 1 8.38 -5.75 3.22
C MET A 1 7.12 -5.09 3.78
N GLY A 2 5.99 -5.79 3.95
CA GLY A 2 4.77 -5.18 4.54
C GLY A 2 4.94 -4.65 5.98
N GLN A 3 5.78 -5.30 6.80
CA GLN A 3 6.08 -4.87 8.18
C GLN A 3 6.72 -3.48 8.28
N THR A 4 7.36 -2.99 7.21
CA THR A 4 7.95 -1.65 7.19
C THR A 4 6.87 -0.57 7.37
N PHE A 5 5.68 -0.77 6.83
CA PHE A 5 4.57 0.17 7.03
C PHE A 5 4.03 0.15 8.46
N ASP A 6 4.05 -1.00 9.14
CA ASP A 6 3.69 -1.10 10.55
C ASP A 6 4.67 -0.29 11.42
N LEU A 7 5.97 -0.36 11.11
CA LEU A 7 7.00 0.42 11.81
C LEU A 7 6.87 1.93 11.57
N LEU A 8 6.58 2.34 10.33
CA LEU A 8 6.34 3.75 10.01
C LEU A 8 5.09 4.30 10.73
N ALA A 9 4.05 3.49 10.88
CA ALA A 9 2.88 3.88 11.66
C ALA A 9 3.16 3.96 13.17
N GLN A 10 3.94 3.01 13.72
CA GLN A 10 4.38 3.06 15.12
C GLN A 10 5.25 4.29 15.41
N ALA A 11 6.06 4.73 14.44
CA ALA A 11 6.85 5.94 14.52
C ALA A 11 6.05 7.23 14.33
N GLY A 12 4.72 7.14 14.07
CA GLY A 12 3.86 8.29 13.83
C GLY A 12 4.02 8.94 12.45
N ILE A 13 4.83 8.36 11.56
CA ILE A 13 5.12 8.91 10.23
C ILE A 13 3.95 8.66 9.27
N LEU A 14 3.25 7.54 9.42
CA LEU A 14 2.04 7.22 8.66
C LEU A 14 0.86 7.05 9.59
N ASN A 15 -0.33 7.44 9.15
CA ASN A 15 -1.56 6.96 9.78
C ASN A 15 -1.66 5.42 9.63
N THR A 16 -2.10 4.74 10.69
CA THR A 16 -2.37 3.29 10.74
C THR A 16 -3.25 2.79 9.60
N ASP A 17 -4.25 3.56 9.18
CA ASP A 17 -5.13 3.20 8.07
C ASP A 17 -4.38 3.16 6.73
N LEU A 18 -3.54 4.17 6.48
CA LEU A 18 -2.71 4.24 5.27
C LEU A 18 -1.67 3.12 5.26
N ALA A 19 -1.00 2.87 6.39
CA ALA A 19 -0.07 1.76 6.53
C ALA A 19 -0.73 0.39 6.24
N THR A 20 -1.97 0.20 6.71
CA THR A 20 -2.73 -1.03 6.45
C THR A 20 -3.05 -1.20 4.97
N ARG A 21 -3.47 -0.13 4.28
CA ARG A 21 -3.75 -0.17 2.83
C ARG A 21 -2.48 -0.45 2.02
N LEU A 22 -1.36 0.20 2.31
CA LEU A 22 -0.09 -0.02 1.64
C LEU A 22 0.44 -1.45 1.85
N LYS A 23 0.26 -2.01 3.05
CA LYS A 23 0.59 -3.41 3.34
C LYS A 23 -0.23 -4.39 2.50
N LYS A 24 -1.52 -4.12 2.30
CA LYS A 24 -2.37 -4.89 1.37
C LYS A 24 -1.88 -4.78 -0.07
N ALA A 25 -1.44 -3.60 -0.52
CA ALA A 25 -0.87 -3.42 -1.85
C ALA A 25 0.40 -4.27 -2.07
N VAL A 26 1.30 -4.34 -1.08
CA VAL A 26 2.46 -5.24 -1.12
C VAL A 26 2.04 -6.71 -1.20
N GLY A 27 1.01 -7.10 -0.43
CA GLY A 27 0.45 -8.45 -0.49
C GLY A 27 -0.09 -8.78 -1.88
N PHE A 28 -0.86 -7.88 -2.49
CA PHE A 28 -1.37 -8.04 -3.83
C PHE A 28 -0.25 -8.19 -4.86
N ARG A 29 0.80 -7.36 -4.79
CA ARG A 29 1.98 -7.47 -5.67
C ARG A 29 2.60 -8.87 -5.61
N ASN A 30 2.67 -9.49 -4.43
CA ASN A 30 3.24 -10.84 -4.29
C ASN A 30 2.35 -11.90 -4.96
N ILE A 31 1.03 -11.79 -4.81
CA ILE A 31 0.08 -12.67 -5.51
C ILE A 31 0.21 -12.50 -7.03
N ALA A 32 0.26 -11.24 -7.48
CA ALA A 32 0.35 -10.92 -8.90
C ALA A 32 1.63 -11.47 -9.55
N MET A 33 2.76 -11.49 -8.84
CA MET A 33 3.98 -12.10 -9.38
C MET A 33 3.99 -13.63 -9.37
N HIS A 34 3.42 -14.25 -8.34
CA HIS A 34 3.54 -15.71 -8.13
C HIS A 34 2.34 -16.52 -8.63
N SER A 35 1.22 -15.87 -8.97
CA SER A 35 -0.03 -16.54 -9.36
C SER A 35 -0.80 -15.74 -10.41
N TYR A 36 -0.08 -15.17 -11.38
CA TYR A 36 -0.65 -14.27 -12.39
C TYR A 36 -1.81 -14.90 -13.19
N GLU A 37 -1.75 -16.21 -13.47
CA GLU A 37 -2.80 -16.95 -14.19
C GLU A 37 -4.14 -17.04 -13.42
N ARG A 38 -4.12 -16.78 -12.11
CA ARG A 38 -5.29 -16.88 -11.21
C ARG A 38 -5.62 -15.57 -10.51
N ILE A 39 -5.20 -14.44 -11.07
CA ILE A 39 -5.55 -13.12 -10.54
C ILE A 39 -7.07 -12.91 -10.66
N ASN A 40 -7.69 -12.48 -9.55
CA ASN A 40 -9.05 -11.96 -9.59
C ASN A 40 -9.04 -10.53 -10.17
N TRP A 41 -9.60 -10.38 -11.38
CA TRP A 41 -9.65 -9.11 -12.10
C TRP A 41 -10.53 -8.04 -11.44
N GLU A 42 -11.53 -8.42 -10.64
CA GLU A 42 -12.33 -7.47 -9.86
C GLU A 42 -11.47 -6.77 -8.80
N VAL A 43 -10.54 -7.49 -8.18
CA VAL A 43 -9.57 -6.93 -7.23
C VAL A 43 -8.64 -5.95 -7.96
N VAL A 44 -8.16 -6.30 -9.15
CA VAL A 44 -7.32 -5.41 -9.96
C VAL A 44 -8.07 -4.13 -10.31
N TYR A 45 -9.29 -4.26 -10.81
CA TYR A 45 -10.15 -3.12 -11.16
C TYR A 45 -10.39 -2.20 -9.97
N THR A 46 -10.66 -2.77 -8.79
CA THR A 46 -10.83 -2.02 -7.54
C THR A 46 -9.55 -1.27 -7.17
N ILE A 47 -8.38 -1.91 -7.27
CA ILE A 47 -7.10 -1.27 -6.94
C ILE A 47 -6.82 -0.08 -7.86
N ILE A 48 -6.94 -0.26 -9.17
CA ILE A 48 -6.66 0.82 -10.13
C ILE A 48 -7.68 1.95 -10.08
N SER A 49 -8.92 1.67 -9.64
CA SER A 49 -9.99 2.67 -9.58
C SER A 49 -10.00 3.45 -8.26
N LEU A 50 -9.65 2.81 -7.13
CA LEU A 50 -9.88 3.37 -5.79
C LEU A 50 -8.62 3.52 -4.95
N HIS A 51 -7.55 2.77 -5.22
CA HIS A 51 -6.41 2.67 -4.30
C HIS A 51 -5.10 3.28 -4.84
N LEU A 52 -5.09 3.82 -6.06
CA LEU A 52 -3.90 4.54 -6.56
C LEU A 52 -3.59 5.80 -5.74
N ILE A 53 -4.60 6.39 -5.10
CA ILE A 53 -4.45 7.57 -4.22
C ILE A 53 -3.55 7.28 -3.01
N ASP A 54 -3.52 6.02 -2.54
CA ASP A 54 -2.71 5.62 -1.37
C ASP A 54 -1.22 5.91 -1.58
N PHE A 55 -0.73 5.84 -2.84
CA PHE A 55 0.66 6.17 -3.16
C PHE A 55 0.96 7.67 -3.08
N SER A 56 -0.01 8.51 -3.48
CA SER A 56 0.11 9.97 -3.34
C SER A 56 0.04 10.39 -1.88
N GLU A 57 -0.84 9.78 -1.09
CA GLU A 57 -0.91 10.00 0.35
C GLU A 57 0.40 9.60 1.03
N PHE A 58 0.95 8.43 0.69
CA PHE A 58 2.25 8.00 1.19
C PHE A 58 3.37 9.00 0.88
N ALA A 59 3.48 9.45 -0.38
CA ALA A 59 4.50 10.41 -0.78
C ALA A 59 4.38 11.73 0.00
N LYS A 60 3.14 12.19 0.24
CA LYS A 60 2.86 13.39 1.02
C LYS A 60 3.32 13.24 2.47
N GLU A 61 2.91 12.16 3.15
CA GLU A 61 3.28 11.91 4.55
C GLU A 61 4.81 11.84 4.72
N ILE A 62 5.50 11.12 3.82
CA ILE A 62 6.96 11.03 3.86
C ILE A 62 7.62 12.40 3.62
N SER A 63 7.12 13.19 2.67
CA SER A 63 7.66 14.52 2.38
C SER A 63 7.57 15.47 3.57
N LEU A 64 6.54 15.35 4.41
CA LEU A 64 6.39 16.17 5.62
C LEU A 64 7.46 15.87 6.68
N HIS A 65 8.02 14.67 6.68
CA HIS A 65 9.02 14.20 7.66
C HIS A 65 10.47 14.32 7.15
N LEU A 66 10.67 14.82 5.92
CA LEU A 66 11.98 15.01 5.29
C LEU A 66 12.41 16.48 5.21
N GLN A 67 11.64 17.40 5.80
CA GLN A 67 11.98 18.83 5.95
C GLN A 67 12.64 19.10 7.30
#